data_AF-A0A556N361-F1
#
_entry.id   AF-A0A556N361-F1
#
_cell.length_a   1.000
_cell.length_b   1.000
_cell.length_c   1.000
_cell.angle_alpha   90.00
_cell.angle_beta   90.00
_cell.angle_gamma   90.00
#
_symmetry.space_group_name_H-M   'P 1'
#
loop_
_entity.id
_entity.type
_entity.pdbx_description
1 polymer ?
#
loop_
_entity_poly.entity_id
_entity_poly.type
_entity_poly.pdbx_seq_one_letter_code
_entity_poly.pdbx_strand_id
1 'polypeptide(L)'
;MTPHHLIDNRITHLFERITQEFGGLDRGELFIQLETGETIEFPLGLKSEISIILETEISGSNNILSENQNPNADWRIKDLIELNHSESQPYIELHCGLLFTEESVSPHGTGLAGFRSFENLEIFEAFFGKDYQRLSEMVF
;
A
#
# COMPACT_ATOMS: atom_id res chain seq x y z
N MET A 1 -5.96 10.27 -12.31
CA MET A 1 -4.61 10.68 -11.86
C MET A 1 -3.61 9.67 -12.41
N THR A 2 -2.47 10.09 -12.95
CA THR A 2 -1.45 9.12 -13.43
C THR A 2 -0.58 8.69 -12.25
N PRO A 3 -0.23 7.40 -12.10
CA PRO A 3 0.62 6.93 -10.99
C PRO A 3 1.96 7.69 -10.82
N HIS A 4 2.42 8.37 -11.88
CA HIS A 4 3.63 9.20 -11.89
C HIS A 4 3.59 10.38 -10.92
N HIS A 5 2.41 10.93 -10.61
CA HIS A 5 2.32 12.08 -9.70
C HIS A 5 2.72 11.74 -8.26
N LEU A 6 2.81 10.45 -7.91
CA LEU A 6 3.15 9.95 -6.58
C LEU A 6 4.65 9.98 -6.31
N ILE A 7 5.45 9.84 -7.37
CA ILE A 7 6.91 9.74 -7.27
C ILE A 7 7.47 10.97 -6.57
N ASP A 8 8.46 10.74 -5.70
CA ASP A 8 9.16 11.70 -4.84
C ASP A 8 8.34 12.39 -3.75
N ASN A 9 7.01 12.18 -3.69
CA ASN A 9 6.21 12.63 -2.55
C ASN A 9 6.54 11.81 -1.31
N ARG A 10 6.61 12.49 -0.17
CA ARG A 10 6.73 11.84 1.13
C ARG A 10 5.38 11.34 1.63
N ILE A 11 5.33 10.08 2.06
CA ILE A 11 4.23 9.52 2.84
C ILE A 11 4.38 10.02 4.29
N THR A 12 3.33 10.66 4.80
CA THR A 12 3.26 11.18 6.17
C THR A 12 2.55 10.21 7.10
N HIS A 13 1.51 9.53 6.60
CA HIS A 13 0.74 8.55 7.36
C HIS A 13 0.39 7.34 6.49
N LEU A 14 0.32 6.19 7.15
CA LEU A 14 -0.18 4.94 6.59
C LEU A 14 -1.32 4.47 7.48
N PHE A 15 -2.49 4.27 6.88
CA PHE A 15 -3.68 3.78 7.57
C PHE A 15 -4.04 2.41 7.03
N GLU A 16 -4.38 1.52 7.94
CA GLU A 16 -4.83 0.17 7.61
C GLU A 16 -6.21 -0.03 8.24
N ARG A 17 -7.15 -0.57 7.45
CA ARG A 17 -8.46 -0.99 7.93
C ARG A 17 -8.59 -2.50 7.73
N ILE A 18 -8.57 -3.23 8.84
CA ILE A 18 -8.80 -4.68 8.82
C ILE A 18 -10.25 -4.95 9.22
N THR A 19 -10.99 -5.61 8.33
CA THR A 19 -12.34 -6.11 8.60
C THR A 19 -12.30 -7.62 8.72
N GLN A 20 -12.69 -8.15 9.87
CA GLN A 20 -12.78 -9.59 10.10
C GLN A 20 -14.23 -10.06 9.87
N GLU A 21 -14.43 -10.95 8.90
CA GLU A 21 -15.74 -11.55 8.64
C GLU A 21 -15.97 -12.84 9.45
N PHE A 22 -17.23 -13.09 9.83
CA PHE A 22 -17.64 -14.31 10.50
C PHE A 22 -17.44 -15.52 9.56
N GLY A 23 -16.44 -16.36 9.86
CA GLY A 23 -15.96 -17.41 8.97
C GLY A 23 -14.45 -17.37 8.71
N GLY A 24 -13.76 -16.34 9.22
CA GLY A 24 -12.30 -16.24 9.15
C GLY A 24 -11.80 -15.76 7.80
N LEU A 25 -12.51 -14.83 7.16
CA LEU A 25 -11.96 -14.07 6.04
C LEU A 25 -11.57 -12.70 6.58
N ASP A 26 -10.28 -12.43 6.60
CA ASP A 26 -9.78 -11.10 6.93
C ASP A 26 -9.67 -10.32 5.63
N ARG A 27 -10.23 -9.11 5.60
CA ARG A 27 -10.06 -8.13 4.52
C ARG A 27 -9.22 -6.97 5.04
N GLY A 28 -8.22 -6.59 4.28
CA GLY A 28 -7.41 -5.40 4.55
C GLY A 28 -7.68 -4.34 3.51
N GLU A 29 -7.75 -3.09 3.94
CA GLU A 29 -7.70 -1.90 3.10
C GLU A 29 -6.55 -1.00 3.54
N LEU A 30 -5.76 -0.52 2.58
CA LEU A 30 -4.59 0.32 2.84
C LEU A 30 -4.79 1.73 2.29
N PHE A 31 -4.47 2.75 3.10
CA PHE A 31 -4.49 4.14 2.69
C PHE A 31 -3.15 4.81 3.02
N ILE A 32 -2.68 5.66 2.13
CA ILE A 32 -1.48 6.47 2.33
C ILE A 32 -1.84 7.94 2.27
N GLN A 33 -1.29 8.74 3.18
CA GLN A 33 -1.37 10.19 3.12
C GLN A 33 -0.03 10.77 2.70
N LEU A 34 -0.04 11.63 1.70
CA LEU A 34 1.14 12.32 1.18
C LEU A 34 1.37 13.65 1.93
N GLU A 35 2.58 14.20 1.83
CA GLU A 35 2.92 15.53 2.37
C GLU A 35 2.12 16.68 1.76
N THR A 36 1.55 16.46 0.57
CA THR A 36 0.60 17.37 -0.08
C THR A 36 -0.74 17.47 0.68
N GLY A 37 -0.98 16.56 1.63
CA GLY A 37 -2.25 16.38 2.34
C GLY A 37 -3.23 15.44 1.62
N GLU A 38 -2.87 14.94 0.45
CA GLU A 38 -3.69 14.00 -0.32
C GLU A 38 -3.68 12.60 0.32
N THR A 39 -4.86 11.98 0.44
CA THR A 39 -5.01 10.60 0.91
C THR A 39 -5.48 9.70 -0.23
N ILE A 40 -4.81 8.57 -0.40
CA ILE A 40 -5.01 7.65 -1.52
C ILE A 40 -5.25 6.24 -0.99
N GLU A 41 -6.30 5.58 -1.49
CA GLU A 41 -6.55 4.15 -1.28
C GLU A 41 -5.63 3.32 -2.20
N PHE A 42 -4.97 2.33 -1.61
CA PHE A 42 -3.97 1.50 -2.27
C PHE A 42 -4.44 0.03 -2.36
N PRO A 43 -4.20 -0.66 -3.49
CA PRO A 43 -3.54 -0.18 -4.70
C PRO A 43 -4.41 0.81 -5.44
N LEU A 44 -3.76 1.79 -6.09
CA LEU A 44 -4.37 2.91 -6.80
C LEU A 44 -5.67 2.51 -7.47
N GLY A 45 -6.77 2.74 -6.76
CA GLY A 45 -8.07 2.25 -7.17
C GLY A 45 -8.43 2.88 -8.50
N LEU A 46 -8.63 2.05 -9.53
CA LEU A 46 -9.45 2.35 -10.71
C LEU A 46 -10.94 2.51 -10.32
N LYS A 47 -11.22 3.21 -9.22
CA LYS A 47 -12.55 3.70 -8.88
C LYS A 47 -12.52 5.19 -9.10
N SER A 48 -13.34 5.62 -10.04
CA SER A 48 -13.45 6.95 -10.62
C SER A 48 -13.74 8.10 -9.64
N GLU A 49 -13.69 7.90 -8.32
CA GLU A 49 -13.93 8.92 -7.32
C GLU A 49 -13.04 8.66 -6.11
N ILE A 50 -12.00 9.49 -5.94
CA ILE A 50 -11.20 9.57 -4.72
C ILE A 50 -12.16 10.01 -3.61
N SER A 51 -12.57 9.08 -2.76
CA SER A 51 -13.35 9.41 -1.57
C SER A 51 -12.39 10.00 -0.54
N ILE A 52 -12.50 11.30 -0.29
CA ILE A 52 -11.83 11.93 0.85
C ILE A 52 -12.48 11.33 2.10
N ILE A 53 -11.85 10.32 2.69
CA ILE A 53 -12.34 9.73 3.95
C ILE A 53 -11.98 10.72 5.07
N LEU A 54 -13.01 11.39 5.58
CA LEU A 54 -12.92 12.31 6.71
C LEU A 54 -12.55 11.52 7.98
N GLU A 55 -11.63 12.07 8.77
CA GLU A 55 -11.11 11.57 10.06
C GLU A 55 -12.19 11.06 11.05
N THR A 56 -13.45 11.42 10.83
CA THR A 56 -14.59 11.10 11.68
C THR A 56 -15.14 9.67 11.53
N GLU A 57 -14.96 9.00 10.38
CA GLU A 57 -15.40 7.59 10.21
C GLU A 57 -14.41 6.57 10.80
N ILE A 58 -13.19 7.04 11.10
CA ILE A 58 -12.06 6.29 11.62
C ILE A 58 -12.24 5.98 13.13
N SER A 59 -13.00 6.79 13.86
CA SER A 59 -13.15 6.66 15.33
C SER A 59 -14.33 5.78 15.80
N GLY A 60 -15.15 5.24 14.89
CA GLY A 60 -16.49 4.73 15.22
C GLY A 60 -16.71 3.22 15.16
N SER A 61 -15.71 2.40 14.86
CA SER A 61 -15.87 0.95 14.71
C SER A 61 -14.64 0.25 15.29
N ASN A 62 -14.75 -1.03 15.66
CA ASN A 62 -13.66 -1.85 16.24
C ASN A 62 -12.50 -2.11 15.26
N ASN A 63 -12.25 -1.19 14.33
CA ASN A 63 -11.21 -1.22 13.31
C ASN A 63 -9.89 -0.83 13.99
N ILE A 64 -8.94 -1.77 14.04
CA ILE A 64 -7.59 -1.45 14.49
C ILE A 64 -6.97 -0.59 13.40
N LEU A 65 -7.00 0.72 13.58
CA LEU A 65 -6.18 1.64 12.80
C LEU A 65 -4.82 1.66 13.47
N SER A 66 -3.91 0.85 12.94
CA SER A 66 -2.52 0.96 13.34
C SER A 66 -1.91 2.13 12.56
N GLU A 67 -1.78 3.28 13.23
CA GLU A 67 -1.04 4.40 12.66
C GLU A 67 0.44 4.12 12.87
N ASN A 68 1.12 3.64 11.82
CA ASN A 68 2.57 3.50 11.85
C ASN A 68 3.22 4.87 11.62
N GLN A 69 3.26 5.70 12.66
CA GLN A 69 4.07 6.91 12.66
C GLN A 69 5.54 6.53 12.80
N ASN A 70 6.32 6.66 11.73
CA ASN A 70 7.78 6.76 11.85
C ASN A 70 8.21 8.19 11.48
N PRO A 71 8.20 9.14 12.44
CA PRO A 71 8.47 10.56 12.16
C PRO A 71 9.86 10.83 11.57
N ASN A 72 10.79 9.87 11.67
CA ASN A 72 12.16 9.96 11.15
C ASN A 72 12.40 9.14 9.88
N ALA A 73 11.46 8.30 9.44
CA ALA A 73 11.64 7.60 8.18
C ALA A 73 11.27 8.53 7.02
N ASP A 74 12.22 8.76 6.13
CA ASP A 74 11.99 9.45 4.86
C ASP A 74 11.28 8.50 3.90
N TRP A 75 10.00 8.23 4.16
CA TRP A 75 9.14 7.39 3.33
C TRP A 75 8.74 8.11 2.04
N ARG A 76 9.74 8.45 1.24
CA ARG A 76 9.53 9.03 -0.10
C ARG A 76 9.35 7.94 -1.11
N ILE A 77 8.31 8.06 -1.92
CA ILE A 77 8.01 7.11 -2.98
C ILE A 77 9.10 7.22 -4.05
N LYS A 78 9.81 6.12 -4.28
CA LYS A 78 10.81 6.00 -5.33
C LYS A 78 10.18 5.50 -6.62
N ASP A 79 9.34 4.46 -6.54
CA ASP A 79 8.74 3.83 -7.71
C ASP A 79 7.51 2.99 -7.36
N LEU A 80 6.82 2.53 -8.40
CA LEU A 80 5.82 1.49 -8.33
C LEU A 80 6.32 0.26 -9.09
N ILE A 81 6.26 -0.91 -8.47
CA ILE A 81 6.72 -2.18 -9.01
C ILE A 81 5.52 -3.08 -9.29
N GLU A 82 5.37 -3.51 -10.54
CA GLU A 82 4.31 -4.42 -10.97
C GLU A 82 4.91 -5.76 -11.41
N LEU A 83 4.37 -6.87 -10.91
CA LEU A 83 4.84 -8.21 -11.27
C LEU A 83 4.29 -8.59 -12.66
N ASN A 84 5.14 -9.01 -13.60
CA ASN A 84 4.71 -9.28 -14.98
C ASN A 84 3.83 -10.54 -15.13
N HIS A 85 3.86 -11.42 -14.13
CA HIS A 85 3.21 -12.74 -14.15
C HIS A 85 2.13 -12.91 -13.09
N SER A 86 1.79 -11.85 -12.37
CA SER A 86 0.81 -11.91 -11.29
C SER A 86 -0.33 -10.95 -11.53
N GLU A 87 -1.56 -11.36 -11.23
CA GLU A 87 -2.68 -10.45 -11.02
C GLU A 87 -2.59 -9.72 -9.66
N SER A 88 -1.42 -9.80 -9.01
CA SER A 88 -1.12 -9.06 -7.79
C SER A 88 -1.12 -7.57 -8.04
N GLN A 89 -1.52 -6.87 -6.99
CA GLN A 89 -1.46 -5.43 -6.89
C GLN A 89 0.01 -4.94 -6.96
N PRO A 90 0.26 -3.72 -7.47
CA PRO A 90 1.61 -3.17 -7.52
C PRO A 90 2.15 -2.93 -6.11
N TYR A 91 3.48 -2.89 -5.99
CA TYR A 91 4.18 -2.53 -4.77
C TYR A 91 4.67 -1.09 -4.86
N ILE A 92 4.60 -0.34 -3.75
CA ILE A 92 5.32 0.92 -3.58
C ILE A 92 6.75 0.60 -3.14
N GLU A 93 7.74 1.08 -3.87
CA GLU A 93 9.12 1.12 -3.43
C GLU A 93 9.44 2.51 -2.86
N LEU A 94 10.03 2.55 -1.68
CA LEU A 94 10.49 3.78 -1.04
C LEU A 94 11.99 4.01 -1.27
N HIS A 95 12.43 5.26 -1.20
CA HIS A 95 13.85 5.63 -1.30
C HIS A 95 14.73 4.97 -0.21
N CYS A 96 14.15 4.65 0.95
CA CYS A 96 14.84 3.90 2.01
C CYS A 96 15.04 2.41 1.70
N GLY A 97 14.51 1.92 0.57
CA GLY A 97 14.60 0.53 0.13
C GLY A 97 13.38 -0.31 0.48
N LEU A 98 12.54 0.10 1.44
CA LEU A 98 11.33 -0.62 1.82
C LEU A 98 10.37 -0.75 0.62
N LEU A 99 9.78 -1.94 0.46
CA LEU A 99 8.70 -2.19 -0.50
C LEU A 99 7.45 -2.59 0.27
N PHE A 100 6.27 -2.15 -0.16
CA PHE A 100 5.02 -2.64 0.42
C PHE A 100 3.85 -2.64 -0.57
N THR A 101 2.85 -3.45 -0.27
CA THR A 101 1.57 -3.53 -0.98
C THR A 101 0.45 -3.78 0.03
N GLU A 102 -0.79 -3.63 -0.42
CA GLU A 102 -1.95 -4.22 0.23
C GLU A 102 -2.02 -5.74 -0.08
N GLU A 103 -2.38 -6.53 0.92
CA GLU A 103 -2.86 -7.90 0.82
C GLU A 103 -4.34 -7.89 1.15
N SER A 104 -5.18 -7.70 0.13
CA SER A 104 -6.62 -7.41 0.31
C SER A 104 -7.42 -8.52 0.98
N VAL A 105 -6.98 -9.78 0.84
CA VAL A 105 -7.68 -10.94 1.39
C VAL A 105 -6.68 -11.96 1.89
N SER A 106 -6.90 -12.47 3.11
CA SER A 106 -6.18 -13.63 3.62
C SER A 106 -7.14 -14.78 3.94
N PRO A 107 -6.97 -15.95 3.30
CA PRO A 107 -7.80 -17.11 3.59
C PRO A 107 -7.49 -17.65 5.00
N HIS A 108 -8.52 -18.15 5.69
CA HIS A 108 -8.44 -18.82 7.00
C HIS A 108 -8.13 -17.94 8.22
N GLY A 109 -8.30 -16.62 8.13
CA GLY A 109 -8.26 -15.76 9.31
C GLY A 109 -6.87 -15.69 9.92
N THR A 110 -5.85 -15.78 9.06
CA THR A 110 -4.44 -15.81 9.49
C THR A 110 -3.97 -14.45 10.00
N GLY A 111 -4.77 -13.39 9.86
CA GLY A 111 -4.40 -12.03 10.18
C GLY A 111 -3.39 -11.41 9.21
N LEU A 112 -3.16 -12.04 8.05
CA LEU A 112 -2.20 -11.54 7.03
C LEU A 112 -2.84 -10.58 6.02
N ALA A 113 -4.14 -10.29 6.14
CA ALA A 113 -4.78 -9.29 5.29
C ALA A 113 -4.42 -7.89 5.77
N GLY A 114 -4.06 -7.00 4.84
CA GLY A 114 -3.63 -5.64 5.14
C GLY A 114 -2.25 -5.31 4.60
N PHE A 115 -1.34 -4.82 5.44
CA PHE A 115 -0.04 -4.33 5.02
C PHE A 115 0.99 -5.46 4.87
N ARG A 116 1.44 -5.69 3.63
CA ARG A 116 2.56 -6.59 3.33
C ARG A 116 3.78 -5.77 2.94
N SER A 117 4.94 -6.05 3.54
CA SER A 117 6.18 -5.33 3.23
C SER A 117 7.41 -6.22 3.14
N PHE A 118 8.44 -5.67 2.49
CA PHE A 118 9.78 -6.24 2.35
C PHE A 118 10.80 -5.15 2.67
N GLU A 119 11.81 -5.47 3.48
CA GLU A 119 12.80 -4.47 3.96
C GLU A 119 13.64 -3.86 2.82
N ASN A 120 13.83 -4.62 1.73
CA ASN A 120 14.61 -4.21 0.58
C ASN A 120 14.29 -5.06 -0.66
N LEU A 121 14.82 -4.61 -1.81
CA LEU A 121 14.63 -5.26 -3.09
C LEU A 121 15.23 -6.67 -3.16
N GLU A 122 16.34 -6.94 -2.46
CA GLU A 122 16.97 -8.27 -2.45
C GLU A 122 16.04 -9.33 -1.83
N ILE A 123 15.40 -8.99 -0.70
CA ILE A 123 14.40 -9.88 -0.08
C ILE A 123 13.21 -10.04 -1.01
N PHE A 124 12.68 -8.96 -1.59
CA PHE A 124 11.57 -9.03 -2.55
C PHE A 124 11.88 -9.97 -3.73
N GLU A 125 13.06 -9.82 -4.35
CA GLU A 125 13.52 -10.64 -5.46
C GLU A 125 13.76 -12.11 -5.07
N ALA A 126 14.05 -12.40 -3.79
CA ALA A 126 14.16 -13.79 -3.32
C ALA A 126 12.80 -14.52 -3.33
N PHE A 127 11.68 -13.79 -3.20
CA PHE A 127 10.32 -14.37 -3.27
C PHE A 127 9.77 -14.40 -4.69
N PHE A 128 9.94 -13.32 -5.45
CA PHE A 128 9.26 -13.15 -6.75
C PHE A 128 10.21 -13.23 -7.96
N GLY A 129 11.53 -13.26 -7.73
CA GLY A 129 12.51 -13.10 -8.80
C GLY A 129 12.58 -11.66 -9.32
N LYS A 130 13.17 -11.51 -10.51
CA LYS A 130 13.40 -10.21 -11.18
C LYS A 130 12.38 -9.93 -12.28
N ASP A 131 11.28 -10.67 -12.28
CA ASP A 131 10.26 -10.58 -13.34
C ASP A 131 9.16 -9.59 -12.97
N TYR A 132 9.58 -8.33 -12.91
CA TYR A 132 8.73 -7.21 -12.58
C TYR A 132 9.13 -6.02 -13.45
N GLN A 133 8.23 -5.05 -13.54
CA GLN A 133 8.47 -3.79 -14.23
C GLN A 133 8.30 -2.64 -13.24
N ARG A 134 9.12 -1.62 -13.42
CA ARG A 134 8.99 -0.34 -12.73
C ARG A 134 8.13 0.59 -13.55
N LEU A 135 7.24 1.32 -12.90
CA LEU A 135 6.44 2.35 -13.56
C LEU A 135 7.33 3.38 -14.26
N SER A 136 8.44 3.78 -13.63
CA SER A 136 9.39 4.73 -14.21
C SER A 136 10.06 4.25 -15.51
N GLU A 137 10.08 2.93 -15.75
CA GLU A 137 10.66 2.30 -16.94
C GLU A 137 9.62 2.08 -18.06
N MET A 138 8.34 2.29 -17.78
CA MET A 138 7.28 2.20 -18.78
C MET A 138 7.33 3.41 -19.71
N VAL A 139 7.77 3.18 -20.94
CA VAL A 139 7.72 4.19 -22.01
C VAL A 139 6.28 4.24 -22.56
N PHE A 140 5.60 5.37 -22.42
CA PHE A 140 4.29 5.65 -23.05
C PHE A 140 4.44 6.21 -24.46
#